data_AF-A0A5J4PNE6-F1
#
_entry.id   AF-A0A5J4PNE6-F1
#
_cell.length_a   1.000
_cell.length_b   1.000
_cell.length_c   1.000
_cell.angle_alpha   90.00
_cell.angle_beta   90.00
_cell.angle_gamma   90.00
#
_symmetry.space_group_name_H-M   'P 1'
#
loop_
_entity.id
_entity.type
_entity.pdbx_description
1 polymer ?
#
loop_
_entity_poly.entity_id
_entity_poly.type
_entity_poly.pdbx_seq_one_letter_code
_entity_poly.pdbx_strand_id
1 'polypeptide(L)' 'EQQEMTLEEIGDKFGLTRERVRQIKEKAIRRLRQSNRSKLLKSYLG' A
#
# COMPACT_ATOMS: atom_id res chain seq x y z
N GLU A 1 -11.44 -6.16 -15.90
CA GLU A 1 -10.61 -6.53 -14.73
C GLU A 1 -9.46 -5.55 -14.65
N GLN A 2 -9.16 -5.00 -13.48
CA GLN A 2 -8.06 -4.06 -13.34
C GLN A 2 -6.82 -4.83 -12.87
N GLN A 3 -5.83 -4.92 -13.75
CA GLN A 3 -4.59 -5.62 -13.47
C GLN A 3 -3.78 -4.86 -12.41
N GLU A 4 -3.09 -5.59 -11.53
CA GLU A 4 -2.24 -4.97 -10.51
C GLU A 4 -1.11 -4.19 -11.19
N MET A 5 -0.85 -2.98 -10.69
CA MET A 5 0.22 -2.12 -11.21
C MET A 5 1.50 -2.32 -10.39
N THR A 6 2.64 -2.32 -11.08
CA THR A 6 3.97 -2.27 -10.48
C THR A 6 4.24 -0.89 -9.86
N LEU A 7 5.25 -0.79 -8.98
CA LEU A 7 5.64 0.49 -8.37
C LEU A 7 6.13 1.51 -9.40
N GLU A 8 6.67 1.04 -10.54
CA GLU A 8 7.18 1.87 -11.62
C GLU A 8 6.04 2.45 -12.44
N GLU A 9 5.07 1.63 -12.85
CA GLU A 9 3.87 2.09 -13.56
C GLU A 9 3.02 3.06 -12.71
N ILE A 10 2.94 2.81 -11.40
CA ILE A 10 2.31 3.77 -10.46
C ILE A 10 3.13 5.06 -10.40
N GLY A 11 4.47 4.97 -10.38
CA GLY A 11 5.35 6.13 -10.42
C GLY A 11 5.07 7.00 -11.64
N ASP A 12 5.11 6.40 -12.82
CA ASP A 12 4.88 7.08 -14.10
C ASP A 12 3.49 7.72 -14.16
N LYS A 13 2.45 6.99 -13.71
CA LYS A 13 1.08 7.48 -13.71
C LYS A 13 0.87 8.70 -12.79
N PHE A 14 1.58 8.78 -11.67
CA PHE A 14 1.40 9.83 -10.67
C PHE A 14 2.54 10.88 -10.67
N GLY A 15 3.48 10.81 -11.62
CA GLY A 15 4.65 11.70 -11.66
C GLY A 15 5.55 11.55 -10.43
N LEU A 16 5.63 10.33 -9.88
CA LEU A 16 6.41 9.99 -8.70
C LEU A 16 7.56 9.07 -9.07
N THR A 17 8.65 9.13 -8.31
CA THR A 17 9.70 8.10 -8.43
C THR A 17 9.20 6.76 -7.85
N ARG A 18 9.70 5.65 -8.41
CA ARG A 18 9.47 4.29 -7.88
C ARG A 18 9.71 4.21 -6.36
N GLU A 19 10.78 4.85 -5.89
CA GLU A 19 11.13 4.89 -4.47
C GLU A 19 10.10 5.66 -3.64
N ARG A 20 9.55 6.77 -4.17
CA ARG A 20 8.50 7.51 -3.49
C ARG A 20 7.22 6.67 -3.35
N VAL A 21 6.84 5.92 -4.38
CA VAL A 21 5.71 4.99 -4.30
C VAL A 21 5.97 3.89 -3.26
N ARG A 22 7.18 3.33 -3.21
CA ARG A 22 7.60 2.35 -2.19
C ARG A 22 7.44 2.89 -0.77
N GLN A 23 7.91 4.12 -0.51
CA GLN A 23 7.78 4.77 0.80
C GLN A 23 6.32 4.99 1.21
N ILE A 24 5.47 5.43 0.27
CA ILE A 24 4.04 5.63 0.53
C ILE A 24 3.38 4.29 0.86
N LYS A 25 3.71 3.21 0.13
CA LYS A 25 3.23 1.85 0.42
C LYS A 25 3.60 1.42 1.84
N GLU A 26 4.86 1.57 2.24
CA GLU A 26 5.30 1.20 3.59
C GLU A 26 4.60 2.02 4.68
N LYS A 27 4.47 3.34 4.47
CA LYS A 27 3.77 4.23 5.40
C LYS A 27 2.30 3.84 5.54
N ALA A 28 1.63 3.49 4.44
CA ALA A 28 0.24 3.03 4.45
C ALA A 28 0.09 1.70 5.19
N ILE A 29 0.94 0.71 4.91
CA ILE A 29 0.93 -0.58 5.61
C ILE A 29 1.14 -0.39 7.12
N ARG A 30 2.12 0.43 7.52
CA ARG A 30 2.37 0.75 8.94
C ARG A 30 1.13 1.36 9.61
N ARG A 31 0.46 2.31 8.94
CA ARG A 31 -0.78 2.91 9.44
C ARG A 31 -1.90 1.88 9.58
N LEU A 32 -2.08 1.00 8.60
CA LEU A 32 -3.09 -0.05 8.65
C LEU A 32 -2.85 -0.99 9.84
N ARG A 33 -1.60 -1.40 10.08
CA ARG A 33 -1.20 -2.24 11.23
C ARG A 33 -1.48 -1.59 12.59
N GLN A 34 -1.32 -0.27 12.69
CA GLN A 34 -1.50 0.48 13.94
C GLN A 34 -2.92 1.02 14.13
N SER A 35 -3.75 1.03 13.09
CA SER A 35 -5.12 1.54 13.19
C SER A 35 -6.00 0.62 14.03
N ASN A 36 -7.04 1.17 14.67
CA ASN A 36 -8.07 0.38 15.36
C ASN A 36 -8.77 -0.62 14.42
N ARG A 37 -8.76 -0.36 13.10
CA ARG A 37 -9.27 -1.28 12.05
C ARG A 37 -8.38 -2.52 11.85
N SER A 38 -7.14 -2.51 12.35
CA SER A 38 -6.28 -3.71 12.34
C SER A 38 -6.91 -4.88 13.10
N LYS A 39 -7.73 -4.63 14.13
CA LYS A 39 -8.41 -5.70 14.88
C LYS A 39 -9.38 -6.49 14.00
N LEU A 40 -10.13 -5.81 13.13
CA LEU A 40 -11.00 -6.45 12.15
C LEU A 40 -10.18 -7.24 11.13
N LEU A 41 -9.09 -6.67 10.62
CA LEU A 41 -8.24 -7.38 9.65
C LEU A 41 -7.55 -8.61 10.27
N LYS A 42 -7.22 -8.56 11.56
CA LYS A 42 -6.64 -9.70 12.29
C LYS A 42 -7.58 -10.89 12.41
N SER A 43 -8.90 -10.69 12.44
CA SER A 43 -9.84 -11.83 12.52
C SER A 43 -9.87 -12.69 11.26
N TYR A 44 -9.31 -12.21 10.14
CA TYR A 44 -9.17 -12.97 8.89
C TYR A 44 -7.86 -13.78 8.83
N LEU A 45 -6.97 -13.66 9.82
CA LEU A 45 -5.66 -14.32 9.83
C LEU A 45 -5.69 -15.75 10.41
N GLY A 46 -6.83 -16.22 10.93
CA GLY A 46 -6.96 -17.52 11.60
C GLY A 46 -6.61 -17.46 13.08
#